data_AF-A0ABD5CS86-F1
#
_entry.id   AF-A0ABD5CS86-F1
#
_cell.length_a   1.000
_cell.length_b   1.000
_cell.length_c   1.000
_cell.angle_alpha   90.00
_cell.angle_beta   90.00
_cell.angle_gamma   90.00
#
_symmetry.space_group_name_H-M   'P 1'
#
loop_
_entity.id
_entity.type
_entity.pdbx_description
1 polymer ?
#
loop_
_entity_poly.entity_id
_entity_poly.type
_entity_poly.pdbx_seq_one_letter_code
_entity_poly.pdbx_strand_id
1 'polypeptide(L)'
;MVTRYYIRKGDRTTAGGTVAEGSAVMHCDGLPLAFEGDAVSCPACHSTGKILCDGLRWPKAGPDGRQTALSDDLCLCRCNPLPRLIASQSTMSMSMDGSPADPVVQRATAHVYAPSPEAPTAAPSAISGSAGTGLEQSPPLAFSSNAASSGDAVELAARGVSEDDEAECHTQYELDMETCNAARAMYNNPAYFLACSQRAFERYQQCRGY
;
A
#
# COMPACT_ATOMS: atom_id res chain seq x y z
N MET A 1 -0.93 14.90 18.33
CA MET A 1 -0.02 15.92 17.79
C MET A 1 1.27 15.24 17.33
N VAL A 2 1.59 15.31 16.04
CA VAL A 2 2.84 14.80 15.46
C VAL A 2 3.69 16.01 15.07
N THR A 3 4.91 16.07 15.60
CA THR A 3 5.84 17.18 15.36
C THR A 3 7.02 16.67 14.54
N ARG A 4 7.33 17.35 13.43
CA ARG A 4 8.46 17.05 12.56
C ARG A 4 9.36 18.27 12.44
N TYR A 5 10.66 18.07 12.51
CA TYR A 5 11.65 19.15 12.56
C TYR A 5 12.19 19.46 11.17
N TYR A 6 12.51 20.73 10.91
CA TYR A 6 13.07 21.12 9.62
C TYR A 6 14.48 20.57 9.43
N ILE A 7 14.75 20.07 8.21
CA ILE A 7 16.06 19.57 7.80
C ILE A 7 16.93 20.71 7.28
N ARG A 8 18.22 20.63 7.58
CA ARG A 8 19.24 21.59 7.18
C ARG A 8 20.35 20.92 6.40
N LYS A 9 21.12 21.73 5.66
CA LYS A 9 22.39 21.29 5.09
C LYS A 9 23.29 20.75 6.20
N GLY A 10 23.84 19.54 5.99
CA GLY A 10 24.67 18.83 6.96
C GLY A 10 23.91 17.83 7.84
N ASP A 11 22.58 17.83 7.84
CA ASP A 11 21.78 16.83 8.55
C ASP A 11 21.99 15.43 7.97
N ARG A 12 21.74 14.42 8.81
CA ARG A 12 22.06 13.03 8.48
C ARG A 12 20.86 12.24 8.04
N THR A 13 21.11 11.09 7.42
CA THR A 13 20.09 10.08 7.19
C THR A 13 20.30 8.85 8.06
N THR A 14 19.28 8.00 8.19
CA THR A 14 19.37 6.70 8.89
C THR A 14 20.43 5.76 8.31
N ALA A 15 20.85 5.97 7.06
CA ALA A 15 21.95 5.24 6.41
C ALA A 15 23.29 5.99 6.43
N GLY A 16 23.43 6.99 7.30
CA GLY A 16 24.65 7.80 7.44
C GLY A 16 24.88 8.80 6.30
N GLY A 17 23.88 9.03 5.45
CA GLY A 17 23.95 10.05 4.40
C GLY A 17 24.00 11.46 4.97
N THR A 18 24.47 12.43 4.18
CA THR A 18 24.57 13.84 4.56
C THR A 18 23.89 14.72 3.51
N VAL A 19 23.01 15.61 3.96
CA VAL A 19 22.37 16.61 3.09
C VAL A 19 23.41 17.62 2.62
N ALA A 20 23.64 17.69 1.31
CA ALA A 20 24.73 18.47 0.72
C ALA A 20 24.30 19.89 0.30
N GLU A 21 23.02 20.05 -0.04
CA GLU A 21 22.44 21.30 -0.54
C GLU A 21 21.45 21.92 0.47
N GLY A 22 21.08 23.17 0.22
CA GLY A 22 20.12 23.91 1.00
C GLY A 22 19.87 25.30 0.40
N SER A 23 18.86 26.00 0.92
CA SER A 23 18.44 27.31 0.43
C SER A 23 19.46 28.40 0.71
N ALA A 24 19.66 29.30 -0.26
CA ALA A 24 20.48 30.49 -0.09
C ALA A 24 19.80 31.60 0.74
N VAL A 25 18.50 31.50 0.98
CA VAL A 25 17.71 32.57 1.61
C VAL A 25 17.13 32.12 2.95
N MET A 26 16.69 30.87 3.05
CA MET A 26 16.08 30.34 4.27
C MET A 26 17.09 29.58 5.13
N HIS A 27 17.22 30.00 6.39
CA HIS A 27 18.19 29.46 7.34
C HIS A 27 17.53 29.15 8.68
N CYS A 28 18.06 28.16 9.39
CA CYS A 28 17.72 27.83 10.77
C CYS A 28 19.01 27.64 11.57
N ASP A 29 19.17 28.41 12.64
CA ASP A 29 20.41 28.55 13.42
C ASP A 29 21.65 28.84 12.56
N GLY A 30 21.48 29.67 11.52
CA GLY A 30 22.56 30.05 10.61
C GLY A 30 22.93 28.99 9.55
N LEU A 31 22.28 27.82 9.55
CA LEU A 31 22.47 26.80 8.51
C LEU A 31 21.34 26.82 7.48
N PRO A 32 21.63 26.65 6.17
CA PRO A 32 20.63 26.57 5.11
C PRO A 32 19.58 25.49 5.36
N LEU A 33 18.29 25.83 5.21
CA LEU A 33 17.21 24.84 5.20
C LEU A 33 17.25 24.02 3.91
N ALA A 34 16.97 22.72 4.01
CA ALA A 34 16.88 21.83 2.87
C ALA A 34 15.46 21.77 2.31
N PHE A 35 15.35 21.59 1.01
CA PHE A 35 14.10 21.54 0.25
C PHE A 35 14.01 20.25 -0.56
N GLU A 36 12.79 19.95 -1.01
CA GLU A 36 12.54 18.85 -1.94
C GLU A 36 13.48 18.92 -3.16
N GLY A 37 14.06 17.77 -3.52
CA GLY A 37 15.00 17.65 -4.62
C GLY A 37 16.46 17.98 -4.29
N ASP A 38 16.76 18.57 -3.13
CA ASP A 38 18.14 18.86 -2.72
C ASP A 38 18.97 17.57 -2.60
N ALA A 39 20.25 17.67 -2.97
CA ALA A 39 21.15 16.52 -3.01
C ALA A 39 21.53 15.99 -1.62
N VAL A 40 21.57 14.67 -1.50
CA VAL A 40 22.01 13.95 -0.30
C VAL A 40 23.10 12.95 -0.68
N SER A 41 24.30 13.10 -0.13
CA SER A 41 25.38 12.14 -0.35
C SER A 41 25.16 10.92 0.55
N CYS A 42 24.99 9.72 -0.03
CA CYS A 42 24.78 8.50 0.74
C CYS A 42 26.04 7.62 0.70
N PRO A 43 26.73 7.41 1.83
CA PRO A 43 27.93 6.56 1.89
C PRO A 43 27.58 5.07 1.83
N ALA A 44 26.36 4.67 2.21
CA ALA A 44 25.95 3.26 2.25
C ALA A 44 25.80 2.63 0.85
N CYS A 45 25.30 3.38 -0.12
CA CYS A 45 25.15 2.90 -1.52
C CYS A 45 26.02 3.66 -2.53
N HIS A 46 26.92 4.53 -2.04
CA HIS A 46 27.83 5.35 -2.85
C HIS A 46 27.17 6.14 -3.97
N SER A 47 25.94 6.62 -3.74
CA SER A 47 25.20 7.43 -4.70
C SER A 47 24.77 8.75 -4.08
N THR A 48 24.62 9.77 -4.91
CA THR A 48 23.92 11.00 -4.55
C THR A 48 22.43 10.79 -4.76
N GLY A 49 21.68 10.74 -3.67
CA GLY A 49 20.22 10.75 -3.69
C GLY A 49 19.66 12.16 -3.69
N LYS A 50 18.33 12.25 -3.73
CA LYS A 50 17.60 13.52 -3.59
C LYS A 50 16.58 13.44 -2.46
N ILE A 51 16.26 14.56 -1.85
CA ILE A 51 15.18 14.62 -0.85
C ILE A 51 13.83 14.43 -1.54
N LEU A 52 13.04 13.49 -1.03
CA LEU A 52 11.63 13.32 -1.33
C LEU A 52 10.80 13.61 -0.08
N CYS A 53 9.91 14.59 -0.20
CA CYS A 53 8.99 14.96 0.84
C CYS A 53 7.90 13.88 1.02
N ASP A 54 7.92 13.18 2.15
CA ASP A 54 6.96 12.12 2.48
C ASP A 54 6.17 12.45 3.76
N GLY A 55 4.92 12.03 3.86
CA GLY A 55 4.08 12.25 5.04
C GLY A 55 3.47 13.65 5.19
N LEU A 56 2.60 13.77 6.20
CA LEU A 56 1.72 14.90 6.44
C LEU A 56 2.52 16.20 6.73
N ARG A 57 2.15 17.29 6.06
CA ARG A 57 2.78 18.61 6.14
C ARG A 57 1.80 19.71 5.75
N TRP A 58 2.05 20.93 6.24
CA TRP A 58 1.26 22.08 5.82
C TRP A 58 1.61 22.42 4.36
N PRO A 59 0.65 22.82 3.51
CA PRO A 59 0.87 23.08 2.08
C PRO A 59 1.71 24.35 1.79
N LYS A 60 2.46 24.86 2.77
CA LYS A 60 3.27 26.06 2.63
C LYS A 60 4.57 25.73 1.89
N ALA A 61 4.60 26.04 0.60
CA ALA A 61 5.80 26.00 -0.21
C ALA A 61 6.78 27.12 0.18
N GLY A 62 8.08 26.86 0.02
CA GLY A 62 9.12 27.87 0.14
C GLY A 62 9.07 28.91 -1.00
N PRO A 63 9.98 29.90 -0.99
CA PRO A 63 10.03 30.96 -2.00
C PRO A 63 10.09 30.44 -3.44
N ASP A 64 10.73 29.28 -3.63
CA ASP A 64 10.96 28.65 -4.93
C ASP A 64 9.83 27.69 -5.33
N GLY A 65 8.71 27.67 -4.61
CA GLY A 65 7.60 26.73 -4.82
C GLY A 65 7.88 25.29 -4.36
N ARG A 66 9.12 24.98 -3.97
CA ARG A 66 9.52 23.67 -3.42
C ARG A 66 9.10 23.54 -1.95
N GLN A 67 8.76 22.33 -1.54
CA GLN A 67 8.44 22.06 -0.14
C GLN A 67 9.70 21.98 0.71
N THR A 68 9.60 22.45 1.95
CA THR A 68 10.72 22.34 2.88
C THR A 68 10.81 20.91 3.40
N ALA A 69 12.04 20.39 3.50
CA ALA A 69 12.29 19.04 3.98
C ALA A 69 12.12 18.95 5.50
N LEU A 70 11.48 17.87 5.97
CA LEU A 70 11.21 17.60 7.37
C LEU A 70 11.86 16.29 7.83
N SER A 71 12.05 16.11 9.14
CA SER A 71 12.46 14.84 9.74
C SER A 71 11.54 13.72 9.28
N ASP A 72 12.10 12.54 9.03
CA ASP A 72 11.42 11.38 8.45
C ASP A 72 11.08 11.45 6.96
N ASP A 73 11.42 12.55 6.26
CA ASP A 73 11.41 12.57 4.79
C ASP A 73 12.44 11.59 4.22
N LEU A 74 12.31 11.25 2.94
CA LEU A 74 13.09 10.17 2.33
C LEU A 74 14.28 10.71 1.54
N CYS A 75 15.37 9.94 1.54
CA CYS A 75 16.47 10.10 0.61
C CYS A 75 16.30 9.11 -0.54
N LEU A 76 15.99 9.61 -1.75
CA LEU A 76 15.92 8.86 -3.00
C LEU A 76 17.31 8.47 -3.52
N CYS A 77 17.99 7.60 -2.79
CA CYS A 77 19.24 6.96 -3.22
C CYS A 77 18.97 5.49 -3.64
N ARG A 78 20.02 4.68 -3.76
CA ARG A 78 19.91 3.25 -4.13
C ARG A 78 19.70 2.30 -2.94
N CYS A 79 19.59 2.80 -1.71
CA CYS A 79 19.33 1.94 -0.56
C CYS A 79 17.90 1.39 -0.59
N ASN A 80 17.74 0.15 -0.15
CA ASN A 80 16.45 -0.46 0.11
C ASN A 80 16.43 -1.02 1.55
N PRO A 81 15.56 -0.53 2.46
CA PRO A 81 14.61 0.57 2.25
C PRO A 81 15.29 1.93 2.07
N LEU A 82 14.57 2.91 1.52
CA LEU A 82 15.06 4.27 1.37
C LEU A 82 15.36 4.90 2.76
N PRO A 83 16.51 5.56 2.95
CA PRO A 83 16.86 6.12 4.25
C PRO A 83 15.99 7.34 4.59
N ARG A 84 15.75 7.55 5.88
CA ARG A 84 15.00 8.72 6.39
C ARG A 84 15.95 9.84 6.83
N LEU A 85 15.52 11.09 6.67
CA LEU A 85 16.24 12.28 7.13
C LEU A 85 16.08 12.47 8.64
N ILE A 86 17.18 12.83 9.31
CA ILE A 86 17.29 13.04 10.75
C ILE A 86 17.71 14.48 10.98
N ALA A 87 16.82 15.28 11.57
CA ALA A 87 17.12 16.66 11.94
C ALA A 87 18.16 16.69 13.07
N SER A 88 19.19 17.53 12.96
CA SER A 88 20.15 17.77 14.05
C SER A 88 19.67 18.78 15.09
N GLN A 89 18.52 19.41 14.86
CA GLN A 89 17.96 20.49 15.69
C GLN A 89 16.51 20.24 16.04
N SER A 90 16.06 20.89 17.11
CA SER A 90 14.68 20.85 17.61
C SER A 90 14.04 22.23 17.82
N THR A 91 14.68 23.29 17.33
CA THR A 91 14.26 24.70 17.44
C THR A 91 13.12 25.03 16.48
N MET A 92 13.19 24.56 15.23
CA MET A 92 12.20 24.83 14.19
C MET A 92 11.48 23.54 13.80
N SER A 93 10.15 23.53 13.91
CA SER A 93 9.31 22.37 13.61
C SER A 93 7.97 22.74 12.98
N MET A 94 7.36 21.77 12.30
CA MET A 94 5.94 21.78 11.99
C MET A 94 5.22 20.79 12.89
N SER A 95 4.12 21.23 13.47
CA SER A 95 3.24 20.37 14.26
C SER A 95 1.92 20.23 13.53
N MET A 96 1.45 19.00 13.44
CA MET A 96 0.13 18.65 12.97
C MET A 96 -0.65 18.09 14.13
N ASP A 97 -1.85 18.63 14.34
CA ASP A 97 -2.85 17.94 15.13
C ASP A 97 -3.29 16.75 14.31
N GLY A 98 -2.60 15.62 14.52
CA GLY A 98 -3.15 14.33 14.17
C GLY A 98 -4.44 14.21 14.96
N SER A 99 -5.57 14.57 14.33
CA SER A 99 -6.85 14.09 14.80
C SER A 99 -6.68 12.58 14.94
N PRO A 100 -6.96 11.98 16.11
CA PRO A 100 -6.99 10.53 16.17
C PRO A 100 -7.87 10.10 15.00
N ALA A 101 -7.37 9.15 14.19
CA ALA A 101 -8.22 8.50 13.20
C ALA A 101 -9.52 8.20 13.94
N ASP A 102 -10.61 8.83 13.52
CA ASP A 102 -11.89 8.72 14.20
C ASP A 102 -12.11 7.23 14.44
N PRO A 103 -12.37 6.74 15.67
CA PRO A 103 -12.53 5.31 15.89
C PRO A 103 -13.61 4.72 14.98
N VAL A 104 -14.53 5.56 14.45
CA VAL A 104 -15.45 5.22 13.37
C VAL A 104 -14.73 4.94 12.04
N VAL A 105 -13.77 5.77 11.63
CA VAL A 105 -12.94 5.60 10.42
C VAL A 105 -11.97 4.41 10.56
N GLN A 106 -11.41 4.19 11.75
CA GLN A 106 -10.56 3.03 12.02
C GLN A 106 -11.35 1.72 12.02
N ARG A 107 -12.58 1.76 12.53
CA ARG A 107 -13.49 0.60 12.49
C ARG A 107 -14.01 0.35 11.08
N ALA A 108 -14.27 1.39 10.28
CA ALA A 108 -14.65 1.29 8.87
C ALA A 108 -13.51 0.76 7.97
N THR A 109 -12.25 0.97 8.37
CA THR A 109 -11.07 0.46 7.62
C THR A 109 -10.55 -0.87 8.13
N ALA A 110 -10.96 -1.33 9.32
CA ALA A 110 -10.61 -2.65 9.86
C ALA A 110 -11.14 -3.80 8.98
N HIS A 111 -12.27 -3.63 8.30
CA HIS A 111 -12.77 -4.61 7.32
C HIS A 111 -11.91 -4.67 6.04
N VAL A 112 -11.17 -3.60 5.75
CA VAL A 112 -10.33 -3.44 4.57
C VAL A 112 -8.88 -3.90 4.83
N TYR A 113 -8.47 -3.91 6.11
CA TYR A 113 -7.11 -4.27 6.54
C TYR A 113 -7.01 -5.56 7.38
N ALA A 114 -8.10 -6.31 7.57
CA ALA A 114 -8.00 -7.64 8.16
C ALA A 114 -7.27 -8.57 7.18
N PRO A 115 -6.10 -9.15 7.53
CA PRO A 115 -5.59 -10.29 6.77
C PRO A 115 -6.64 -11.40 6.88
N SER A 116 -7.09 -11.90 5.73
CA SER A 116 -7.96 -13.07 5.68
C SER A 116 -7.29 -14.20 6.48
N PRO A 117 -7.96 -14.86 7.45
CA PRO A 117 -7.36 -16.00 8.11
C PRO A 117 -7.13 -17.07 7.04
N GLU A 118 -5.85 -17.44 6.85
CA GLU A 118 -5.46 -18.54 5.99
C GLU A 118 -6.32 -19.76 6.33
N ALA A 119 -7.08 -20.22 5.33
CA ALA A 119 -7.88 -21.41 5.44
C ALA A 119 -6.95 -22.59 5.81
N PRO A 120 -7.23 -23.34 6.88
CA PRO A 120 -6.40 -24.49 7.22
C PRO A 120 -6.51 -25.53 6.11
N THR A 121 -5.34 -25.89 5.59
CA THR A 121 -5.08 -26.90 4.57
C THR A 121 -5.67 -28.23 5.00
N ALA A 122 -6.62 -28.76 4.23
CA ALA A 122 -7.15 -30.10 4.43
C ALA A 122 -6.10 -31.14 4.03
N ALA A 123 -5.75 -32.03 4.96
CA ALA A 123 -5.09 -33.30 4.68
C ALA A 123 -6.00 -34.46 5.18
N PRO A 124 -5.91 -35.64 4.54
CA PRO A 124 -7.01 -36.61 4.50
C PRO A 124 -6.90 -37.68 5.59
N SER A 125 -8.03 -38.21 6.05
CA SER A 125 -8.18 -39.52 6.71
C SER A 125 -9.68 -39.85 6.76
N ALA A 126 -10.14 -40.83 6.00
CA ALA A 126 -10.20 -42.26 6.33
C ALA A 126 -11.51 -42.65 7.05
N ILE A 127 -12.04 -43.77 6.53
CA ILE A 127 -13.29 -44.48 6.78
C ILE A 127 -13.56 -44.87 8.26
N SER A 128 -14.84 -44.85 8.67
CA SER A 128 -15.61 -46.00 9.19
C SER A 128 -16.93 -45.59 9.85
N GLY A 129 -17.90 -46.51 9.83
CA GLY A 129 -19.33 -46.35 10.16
C GLY A 129 -19.69 -45.98 11.61
N SER A 130 -20.95 -45.92 12.04
CA SER A 130 -22.19 -46.53 11.52
C SER A 130 -23.44 -45.88 12.14
N ALA A 131 -24.56 -46.01 11.42
CA ALA A 131 -25.92 -46.35 11.89
C ALA A 131 -26.79 -45.36 12.70
N GLY A 132 -28.05 -45.24 12.23
CA GLY A 132 -29.22 -44.74 12.96
C GLY A 132 -30.19 -43.94 12.06
N THR A 133 -30.81 -44.54 11.03
CA THR A 133 -32.23 -45.02 10.95
C THR A 133 -33.36 -43.96 11.00
N GLY A 134 -34.19 -43.99 9.95
CA GLY A 134 -35.56 -43.43 9.85
C GLY A 134 -35.85 -42.92 8.42
N LEU A 135 -36.16 -43.75 7.41
CA LEU A 135 -37.49 -44.32 7.03
C LEU A 135 -38.51 -43.20 6.70
N GLU A 136 -39.10 -43.01 5.51
CA GLU A 136 -39.76 -43.90 4.52
C GLU A 136 -39.73 -43.24 3.10
N GLN A 137 -39.31 -43.91 2.00
CA GLN A 137 -40.03 -44.79 1.04
C GLN A 137 -41.10 -44.05 0.16
N SER A 138 -41.14 -44.08 -1.19
CA SER A 138 -40.83 -45.14 -2.19
C SER A 138 -40.82 -44.62 -3.68
N PRO A 139 -40.46 -45.46 -4.69
CA PRO A 139 -39.69 -45.13 -5.95
C PRO A 139 -40.44 -45.47 -7.28
N PRO A 140 -39.84 -45.87 -8.46
CA PRO A 140 -38.54 -45.60 -9.14
C PRO A 140 -38.74 -44.97 -10.57
N LEU A 141 -37.72 -44.71 -11.41
CA LEU A 141 -37.37 -45.55 -12.58
C LEU A 141 -36.06 -45.07 -13.29
N ALA A 142 -35.16 -46.04 -13.52
CA ALA A 142 -34.15 -46.21 -14.57
C ALA A 142 -32.93 -45.25 -14.72
N PHE A 143 -31.76 -45.75 -14.31
CA PHE A 143 -30.44 -45.33 -14.80
C PHE A 143 -30.00 -46.27 -15.94
N SER A 144 -29.67 -45.71 -17.10
CA SER A 144 -28.93 -46.43 -18.15
C SER A 144 -27.48 -46.02 -18.11
N SER A 145 -26.62 -46.96 -17.70
CA SER A 145 -25.19 -46.87 -17.88
C SER A 145 -24.84 -47.13 -19.34
N ASN A 146 -23.95 -46.32 -19.91
CA ASN A 146 -22.95 -46.90 -20.81
C ASN A 146 -21.60 -46.26 -20.55
N ALA A 147 -20.64 -47.13 -20.20
CA ALA A 147 -19.29 -46.79 -19.86
C ALA A 147 -18.40 -46.71 -21.11
N ALA A 148 -17.36 -45.89 -20.96
CA ALA A 148 -16.06 -45.91 -21.61
C ALA A 148 -15.95 -45.40 -23.06
N SER A 149 -15.31 -44.23 -23.20
CA SER A 149 -14.13 -44.15 -24.05
C SER A 149 -13.06 -43.28 -23.38
N SER A 150 -11.87 -43.83 -23.38
CA SER A 150 -10.57 -43.27 -23.00
C SER A 150 -10.29 -41.89 -23.59
N GLY A 151 -9.58 -41.06 -22.83
CA GLY A 151 -8.88 -39.89 -23.35
C GLY A 151 -8.51 -38.92 -22.25
N ASP A 152 -7.23 -38.85 -21.93
CA ASP A 152 -6.62 -37.78 -21.14
C ASP A 152 -7.11 -36.39 -21.57
N ALA A 153 -7.67 -35.65 -20.62
CA ALA A 153 -7.46 -34.23 -20.47
C ALA A 153 -7.75 -33.90 -19.01
N VAL A 154 -6.69 -33.72 -18.22
CA VAL A 154 -6.78 -32.78 -17.10
C VAL A 154 -6.98 -31.43 -17.77
N GLU A 155 -8.22 -31.09 -18.09
CA GLU A 155 -8.55 -29.74 -18.55
C GLU A 155 -8.27 -28.85 -17.35
N LEU A 156 -7.11 -28.20 -17.37
CA LEU A 156 -6.86 -27.02 -16.58
C LEU A 156 -7.97 -26.05 -16.97
N ALA A 157 -9.05 -26.04 -16.21
CA ALA A 157 -10.03 -24.98 -16.28
C ALA A 157 -9.27 -23.70 -15.92
N ALA A 158 -8.87 -22.95 -16.95
CA ALA A 158 -8.59 -21.54 -16.79
C ALA A 158 -9.84 -20.98 -16.12
N ARG A 159 -9.68 -20.47 -14.90
CA ARG A 159 -10.76 -19.95 -14.06
C ARG A 159 -11.20 -18.59 -14.60
N GLY A 160 -11.52 -18.53 -15.89
CA GLY A 160 -12.05 -17.37 -16.57
C GLY A 160 -13.49 -17.16 -16.12
N VAL A 161 -13.80 -15.93 -15.76
CA VAL A 161 -15.14 -15.52 -15.34
C VAL A 161 -16.01 -15.26 -16.58
N SER A 162 -17.33 -15.30 -16.44
CA SER A 162 -18.23 -15.03 -17.58
C SER A 162 -18.14 -13.57 -18.03
N GLU A 163 -18.59 -13.25 -19.24
CA GLU A 163 -18.52 -11.89 -19.79
C GLU A 163 -19.26 -10.86 -18.92
N ASP A 164 -20.41 -11.24 -18.34
CA ASP A 164 -21.15 -10.41 -17.39
C ASP A 164 -20.36 -10.16 -16.09
N ASP A 165 -19.69 -11.19 -15.56
CA ASP A 165 -18.86 -11.04 -14.36
C ASP A 165 -17.60 -10.16 -14.63
N GLU A 166 -17.01 -10.24 -15.82
CA GLU A 166 -15.90 -9.35 -16.20
C GLU A 166 -16.33 -7.89 -16.26
N ALA A 167 -17.56 -7.61 -16.71
CA ALA A 167 -18.14 -6.28 -16.72
C ALA A 167 -18.38 -5.73 -15.31
N GLU A 168 -18.82 -6.59 -14.37
CA GLU A 168 -18.95 -6.23 -12.96
C GLU A 168 -17.58 -5.94 -12.32
N CYS A 169 -16.57 -6.79 -12.58
CA CYS A 169 -15.19 -6.55 -12.15
C CYS A 169 -14.67 -5.21 -12.66
N HIS A 170 -14.95 -4.88 -13.92
CA HIS A 170 -14.51 -3.62 -14.52
C HIS A 170 -15.19 -2.41 -13.90
N THR A 171 -16.52 -2.49 -13.72
CA THR A 171 -17.30 -1.43 -13.06
C THR A 171 -16.77 -1.17 -11.63
N GLN A 172 -16.45 -2.23 -10.89
CA GLN A 172 -15.87 -2.11 -9.55
C GLN A 172 -14.48 -1.47 -9.58
N TYR A 173 -13.64 -1.82 -10.57
CA TYR A 173 -12.33 -1.22 -10.74
C TYR A 173 -12.40 0.27 -11.05
N GLU A 174 -13.33 0.71 -11.89
CA GLU A 174 -13.55 2.14 -12.16
C GLU A 174 -13.93 2.90 -10.89
N LEU A 175 -14.85 2.36 -10.10
CA LEU A 175 -15.27 2.91 -8.80
C LEU A 175 -14.11 2.97 -7.79
N ASP A 176 -13.29 1.92 -7.72
CA ASP A 176 -12.10 1.88 -6.87
C ASP A 176 -11.10 2.96 -7.30
N MET A 177 -10.88 3.14 -8.61
CA MET A 177 -9.99 4.18 -9.14
C MET A 177 -10.51 5.60 -8.89
N GLU A 178 -11.81 5.82 -8.99
CA GLU A 178 -12.44 7.10 -8.61
C GLU A 178 -12.25 7.38 -7.12
N THR A 179 -12.45 6.36 -6.28
CA THR A 179 -12.21 6.43 -4.83
C THR A 179 -10.76 6.78 -4.53
N CYS A 180 -9.80 6.15 -5.22
CA CYS A 180 -8.38 6.46 -5.09
C CYS A 180 -8.06 7.92 -5.47
N ASN A 181 -8.68 8.42 -6.53
CA ASN A 181 -8.48 9.80 -6.98
C ASN A 181 -9.11 10.82 -6.01
N ALA A 182 -10.32 10.56 -5.51
CA ALA A 182 -10.96 11.38 -4.49
C ALA A 182 -10.12 11.42 -3.20
N ALA A 183 -9.66 10.26 -2.74
CA ALA A 183 -8.82 10.16 -1.55
C ALA A 183 -7.46 10.86 -1.72
N ARG A 184 -6.88 10.84 -2.92
CA ARG A 184 -5.68 11.65 -3.23
C ARG A 184 -5.91 13.14 -2.96
N ALA A 185 -7.07 13.67 -3.37
CA ALA A 185 -7.44 15.06 -3.12
C ALA A 185 -7.70 15.35 -1.63
N MET A 186 -8.26 14.39 -0.90
CA MET A 186 -8.52 14.53 0.55
C MET A 186 -7.24 14.46 1.39
N TYR A 187 -6.34 13.52 1.09
CA TYR A 187 -5.15 13.27 1.91
C TYR A 187 -3.90 14.03 1.44
N ASN A 188 -3.95 14.72 0.29
CA ASN A 188 -2.83 15.45 -0.31
C ASN A 188 -1.50 14.65 -0.31
N ASN A 189 -1.59 13.33 -0.49
CA ASN A 189 -0.45 12.43 -0.44
C ASN A 189 -0.34 11.62 -1.75
N PRO A 190 0.72 11.82 -2.56
CA PRO A 190 0.89 11.09 -3.83
C PRO A 190 1.17 9.59 -3.64
N ALA A 191 1.78 9.18 -2.53
CA ALA A 191 2.02 7.77 -2.21
C ALA A 191 0.72 7.02 -1.91
N TYR A 192 -0.28 7.72 -1.38
CA TYR A 192 -1.60 7.15 -1.11
C TYR A 192 -2.29 6.69 -2.41
N PHE A 193 -2.25 7.54 -3.45
CA PHE A 193 -2.81 7.19 -4.74
C PHE A 193 -2.13 5.96 -5.34
N LEU A 194 -0.80 5.88 -5.26
CA LEU A 194 -0.02 4.76 -5.81
C LEU A 194 -0.37 3.43 -5.13
N ALA A 195 -0.43 3.41 -3.80
CA ALA A 195 -0.81 2.22 -3.05
C ALA A 195 -2.28 1.84 -3.27
N CYS A 196 -3.17 2.84 -3.38
CA CYS A 196 -4.59 2.63 -3.61
C CYS A 196 -4.85 2.02 -4.99
N SER A 197 -4.25 2.58 -6.04
CA SER A 197 -4.43 2.10 -7.41
C SER A 197 -3.80 0.73 -7.64
N GLN A 198 -2.64 0.46 -7.01
CA GLN A 198 -2.02 -0.86 -7.05
C GLN A 198 -2.95 -1.93 -6.46
N ARG A 199 -3.55 -1.67 -5.30
CA ARG A 199 -4.49 -2.60 -4.68
C ARG A 199 -5.78 -2.76 -5.50
N ALA A 200 -6.30 -1.68 -6.08
CA ALA A 200 -7.45 -1.74 -6.98
C ALA A 200 -7.16 -2.65 -8.18
N PHE A 201 -5.96 -2.56 -8.75
CA PHE A 201 -5.52 -3.41 -9.85
C PHE A 201 -5.37 -4.88 -9.41
N GLU A 202 -4.78 -5.16 -8.25
CA GLU A 202 -4.68 -6.52 -7.70
C GLU A 202 -6.05 -7.16 -7.51
N ARG A 203 -7.02 -6.40 -6.96
CA ARG A 203 -8.42 -6.84 -6.82
C ARG A 203 -9.06 -7.11 -8.18
N TYR A 204 -8.78 -6.28 -9.18
CA TYR A 204 -9.30 -6.48 -10.52
C TYR A 204 -8.76 -7.74 -11.18
N GLN A 205 -7.45 -8.03 -11.03
CA GLN A 205 -6.86 -9.28 -11.51
C GLN A 205 -7.46 -10.50 -10.79
N GLN A 206 -7.57 -10.43 -9.47
CA GLN A 206 -8.15 -11.49 -8.65
C GLN A 206 -9.62 -11.74 -9.01
N CYS A 207 -10.40 -10.67 -9.26
CA CYS A 207 -11.79 -10.76 -9.69
C CYS A 207 -11.92 -11.53 -11.00
N ARG A 208 -11.00 -11.28 -11.94
CA ARG A 208 -10.95 -11.93 -13.26
C ARG A 208 -10.27 -13.31 -13.25
N GLY A 209 -9.79 -13.77 -12.11
CA GLY A 209 -9.14 -15.07 -11.95
C GLY A 209 -7.67 -15.13 -12.41
N TYR A 210 -6.97 -14.00 -12.46
CA TYR A 210 -5.51 -13.90 -12.74
C TYR A 210 -4.66 -13.88 -11.46
#